data_AF-A0A818DU71-F1
#
_entry.id   AF-A0A818DU71-F1
#
_cell.length_a   1.000
_cell.length_b   1.000
_cell.length_c   1.000
_cell.angle_alpha   90.00
_cell.angle_beta   90.00
_cell.angle_gamma   90.00
#
_symmetry.space_group_name_H-M   'P 1'
#
loop_
_entity.id
_entity.type
_entity.pdbx_description
1 polymer ?
#
loop_
_entity_poly.entity_id
_entity_poly.type
_entity_poly.pdbx_seq_one_letter_code
_entity_poly.pdbx_strand_id
1 'polypeptide(L)'
;MASLKSPITGMLKWLDGLLRPLFNRLASETIISNGCQLIKQVERWSATYLTPATSFITMDVTDLYTMIPQEGGVQAIKRLIEATGLRQIDGVKKEIILALTRFVMTNNYFCLDGSYYKQIRGGAMGSPLTLTIANAYMYFVERPISKWANRTFYM
;
A
#
# COMPACT_ATOMS: atom_id res chain seq x y z
N MET A 1 10.03 1.51 20.23
CA MET A 1 9.98 1.32 18.76
C MET A 1 9.67 -0.14 18.46
N ALA A 2 8.50 -0.38 17.90
CA ALA A 2 7.77 -1.66 17.93
C ALA A 2 8.28 -2.67 16.87
N SER A 3 9.45 -3.28 17.12
CA SER A 3 9.89 -4.60 16.61
C SER A 3 11.41 -4.81 16.78
N LEU A 4 12.05 -4.24 17.81
CA LEU A 4 13.44 -4.58 18.08
C LEU A 4 13.54 -6.03 18.58
N LYS A 5 14.00 -6.94 17.70
CA LYS A 5 14.38 -8.35 17.95
C LYS A 5 13.24 -9.37 18.09
N SER A 6 12.11 -9.18 17.40
CA SER A 6 11.09 -10.25 17.30
C SER A 6 11.49 -11.28 16.23
N PRO A 7 11.25 -12.61 16.43
CA PRO A 7 11.43 -13.66 15.42
C PRO A 7 10.64 -13.40 14.12
N ILE A 8 9.67 -12.49 14.17
CA ILE A 8 8.83 -12.08 13.03
C ILE A 8 9.60 -11.22 12.02
N THR A 9 10.73 -10.62 12.40
CA THR A 9 11.52 -9.71 11.53
C THR A 9 11.99 -10.37 10.24
N GLY A 10 12.41 -11.64 10.31
CA GLY A 10 12.83 -12.39 9.12
C GLY A 10 11.66 -12.61 8.15
N MET A 11 10.51 -13.03 8.69
CA MET A 11 9.29 -13.22 7.90
C MET A 11 8.80 -11.92 7.26
N LEU A 12 8.89 -10.78 7.98
CA LEU A 12 8.52 -9.46 7.46
C LEU A 12 9.35 -9.08 6.24
N LYS A 13 10.68 -9.21 6.34
CA LYS A 13 11.60 -8.89 5.24
C LYS A 13 11.40 -9.82 4.06
N TRP A 14 11.18 -11.11 4.32
CA TRP A 14 10.93 -12.10 3.27
C TRP A 14 9.61 -11.83 2.53
N LEU A 15 8.50 -11.62 3.25
CA LEU A 15 7.22 -11.27 2.65
C LEU A 15 7.30 -9.95 1.87
N ASP A 16 7.99 -8.95 2.40
CA ASP A 16 8.21 -7.68 1.70
C ASP A 16 8.99 -7.89 0.39
N GLY A 17 10.05 -8.70 0.43
CA GLY A 17 10.84 -9.06 -0.75
C GLY A 17 10.03 -9.77 -1.84
N LEU A 18 9.02 -10.55 -1.48
CA LEU A 18 8.11 -11.18 -2.43
C LEU A 18 7.05 -10.22 -2.99
N LEU A 19 6.45 -9.41 -2.13
CA LEU A 19 5.26 -8.61 -2.47
C LEU A 19 5.61 -7.26 -3.12
N ARG A 20 6.69 -6.61 -2.67
CA ARG A 20 7.07 -5.28 -3.13
C ARG A 20 7.39 -5.21 -4.63
N PRO A 21 8.10 -6.18 -5.23
CA PRO A 21 8.31 -6.19 -6.69
C PRO A 21 7.01 -6.34 -7.48
N LEU A 22 6.04 -7.11 -6.97
CA LEU A 22 4.74 -7.28 -7.62
C LEU A 22 3.95 -5.96 -7.58
N PHE A 23 3.96 -5.30 -6.43
CA PHE A 23 3.36 -3.99 -6.27
C PHE A 23 3.98 -2.96 -7.22
N ASN A 24 5.31 -2.84 -7.24
CA ASN A 24 6.01 -1.88 -8.09
C ASN A 24 5.71 -2.10 -9.58
N ARG A 25 5.54 -3.35 -10.02
CA ARG A 25 5.16 -3.66 -11.40
C ARG A 25 3.72 -3.27 -11.72
N LEU A 26 2.80 -3.48 -10.79
CA LEU A 26 1.37 -3.19 -11.00
C LEU A 26 1.05 -1.68 -10.91
N ALA A 27 1.77 -0.96 -10.07
CA ALA A 27 1.49 0.43 -9.74
C ALA A 27 2.48 1.44 -10.38
N SER A 28 3.34 0.98 -11.29
CA SER A 28 4.34 1.81 -11.97
C SER A 28 3.74 3.03 -12.67
N GLU A 29 2.52 2.93 -13.19
CA GLU A 29 1.84 4.00 -13.92
C GLU A 29 1.11 5.00 -13.01
N THR A 30 0.74 4.58 -11.80
CA THR A 30 -0.05 5.40 -10.86
C THR A 30 0.81 6.06 -9.78
N ILE A 31 2.02 5.56 -9.56
CA ILE A 31 2.92 6.09 -8.53
C ILE A 31 3.81 7.18 -9.10
N ILE A 32 3.86 8.28 -8.37
CA ILE A 32 4.79 9.37 -8.61
C ILE A 32 5.95 9.22 -7.62
N SER A 33 7.16 9.00 -8.16
CA SER A 33 8.33 8.70 -7.31
C SER A 33 8.98 9.95 -6.72
N ASN A 34 8.79 11.13 -7.35
CA ASN A 34 9.39 12.38 -6.90
C ASN A 34 8.68 13.61 -7.49
N GLY A 35 8.96 14.78 -6.91
CA GLY A 35 8.38 16.06 -7.33
C GLY A 35 8.73 16.48 -8.75
N CYS A 36 9.94 16.17 -9.25
CA CYS A 36 10.30 16.46 -10.64
C CYS A 36 9.44 15.67 -11.64
N GLN A 37 9.12 14.42 -11.32
CA GLN A 37 8.21 13.60 -12.11
C GLN A 37 6.79 14.19 -12.09
N LEU A 38 6.32 14.63 -10.92
CA LEU A 38 5.02 15.30 -10.79
C LEU A 38 4.94 16.54 -11.68
N ILE A 39 5.90 17.46 -11.57
CA ILE A 39 5.94 18.70 -12.34
C ILE A 39 5.88 18.40 -13.85
N LYS A 40 6.73 17.50 -14.34
CA LYS A 40 6.75 17.10 -15.76
C LYS A 40 5.41 16.51 -16.22
N GLN A 41 4.74 15.73 -15.37
CA GLN A 41 3.43 15.16 -15.70
C GLN A 41 2.34 16.24 -15.75
N VAL A 42 2.33 17.16 -14.79
CA VAL A 42 1.39 18.28 -14.74
C VAL A 42 1.61 19.23 -15.92
N GLU A 43 2.85 19.58 -16.26
CA GLU A 43 3.18 20.41 -17.43
C GLU A 43 2.65 19.79 -18.73
N ARG A 44 2.94 18.50 -18.95
CA ARG A 44 2.44 17.75 -20.13
C ARG A 44 0.92 17.70 -20.19
N TRP A 45 0.28 17.47 -19.04
CA TRP A 45 -1.17 17.43 -18.95
C TRP A 45 -1.77 18.82 -19.21
N SER A 46 -1.16 19.87 -18.66
CA SER A 46 -1.65 21.25 -18.78
C SER A 46 -1.64 21.77 -20.21
N ALA A 47 -0.70 21.31 -21.04
CA ALA A 47 -0.63 21.68 -22.45
C ALA A 47 -1.88 21.26 -23.25
N THR A 48 -2.62 20.23 -22.80
CA THR A 48 -3.76 19.67 -23.52
C THR A 48 -5.10 19.94 -22.83
N TYR A 49 -5.13 19.95 -21.48
CA TYR A 49 -6.39 19.88 -20.72
C TYR A 49 -6.62 21.06 -19.77
N LEU A 50 -5.67 21.99 -19.64
CA LEU A 50 -5.84 23.13 -18.73
C LEU A 50 -6.82 24.15 -19.30
N THR A 51 -7.84 24.50 -18.53
CA THR A 51 -8.82 25.54 -18.86
C THR A 51 -8.95 26.52 -17.70
N PRO A 52 -9.49 27.73 -17.92
CA PRO A 52 -9.79 28.66 -16.83
C PRO A 52 -10.76 28.11 -15.77
N ALA A 53 -11.54 27.08 -16.09
CA ALA A 53 -12.48 26.43 -15.17
C ALA A 53 -11.84 25.25 -14.39
N THR A 54 -10.60 24.88 -14.71
CA THR A 54 -9.90 23.78 -14.04
C THR A 54 -9.60 24.12 -12.59
N SER A 55 -9.98 23.23 -11.66
CA SER A 55 -9.62 23.31 -10.25
C SER A 55 -8.72 22.13 -9.84
N PHE A 56 -7.66 22.42 -9.10
CA PHE A 56 -6.80 21.39 -8.52
C PHE A 56 -7.30 21.01 -7.13
N ILE A 57 -7.36 19.72 -6.86
CA ILE A 57 -7.77 19.17 -5.57
C ILE A 57 -6.63 18.28 -5.07
N THR A 58 -6.24 18.47 -3.82
CA THR A 58 -5.34 17.56 -3.10
C THR A 58 -6.13 16.87 -1.98
N MET A 59 -5.77 15.61 -1.73
CA MET A 59 -6.34 14.82 -0.65
C MET A 59 -5.17 14.23 0.13
N ASP A 60 -5.23 14.34 1.46
CA ASP A 60 -4.22 13.78 2.35
C ASP A 60 -4.84 12.68 3.22
N VAL A 61 -4.10 11.61 3.45
CA VAL A 61 -4.54 10.47 4.26
C VAL A 61 -3.82 10.50 5.60
N THR A 62 -4.58 10.82 6.64
CA THR A 62 -4.07 10.87 8.02
C THR A 62 -3.77 9.46 8.55
N ASP A 63 -2.63 9.30 9.21
CA ASP A 63 -2.30 8.10 10.00
C ASP A 63 -2.42 6.77 9.25
N LEU A 64 -2.07 6.76 7.96
CA LEU A 64 -2.25 5.61 7.07
C LEU A 64 -1.78 4.28 7.71
N TYR A 65 -0.54 4.22 8.18
CA TYR A 65 0.04 2.98 8.70
C TYR A 65 -0.67 2.43 9.95
N THR A 66 -1.19 3.30 10.81
CA THR A 66 -1.86 2.91 12.06
C THR A 66 -3.37 2.71 11.90
N MET A 67 -3.97 3.23 10.83
CA MET A 67 -5.42 3.21 10.64
C MET A 67 -5.93 2.21 9.60
N ILE A 68 -5.05 1.62 8.80
CA ILE A 68 -5.42 0.56 7.84
C ILE A 68 -6.18 -0.56 8.57
N PRO A 69 -7.42 -0.91 8.15
CA PRO A 69 -8.09 -2.10 8.65
C PRO A 69 -7.25 -3.34 8.35
N GLN A 70 -6.94 -4.16 9.36
CA GLN A 70 -6.02 -5.29 9.21
C GLN A 70 -6.45 -6.25 8.11
N GLU A 71 -7.73 -6.65 8.10
CA GLU A 71 -8.27 -7.49 7.03
C GLU A 71 -8.32 -6.74 5.69
N GLY A 72 -8.55 -5.42 5.70
CA GLY A 72 -8.45 -4.58 4.50
C GLY A 72 -7.05 -4.66 3.84
N GLY A 73 -5.99 -4.62 4.66
CA GLY A 73 -4.61 -4.81 4.19
C GLY A 73 -4.37 -6.22 3.62
N VAL A 74 -4.88 -7.26 4.28
CA VAL A 74 -4.79 -8.65 3.77
C VAL A 74 -5.53 -8.80 2.44
N GLN A 75 -6.73 -8.23 2.31
CA GLN A 75 -7.49 -8.23 1.07
C GLN A 75 -6.80 -7.45 -0.05
N ALA A 76 -6.10 -6.35 0.28
CA ALA A 76 -5.29 -5.63 -0.70
C ALA A 76 -4.15 -6.51 -1.25
N ILE A 77 -3.45 -7.25 -0.38
CA ILE A 77 -2.42 -8.20 -0.83
C ILE A 77 -3.04 -9.34 -1.65
N LYS A 78 -4.20 -9.86 -1.26
CA LYS A 78 -4.92 -10.85 -2.07
C LYS A 78 -5.20 -10.35 -3.48
N ARG A 79 -5.78 -9.15 -3.61
CA ARG A 79 -6.06 -8.52 -4.90
C ARG A 79 -4.79 -8.25 -5.71
N LEU A 80 -3.70 -7.86 -5.03
CA LEU A 80 -2.39 -7.66 -5.67
C LEU A 80 -1.91 -8.96 -6.31
N ILE A 81 -1.92 -10.08 -5.57
CA ILE A 81 -1.51 -11.39 -6.07
C ILE A 81 -2.43 -11.84 -7.21
N GLU A 82 -3.75 -11.70 -7.05
CA GLU A 82 -4.73 -12.06 -8.08
C GLU A 82 -4.55 -11.27 -9.38
N ALA A 83 -4.19 -9.98 -9.29
CA ALA A 83 -3.90 -9.13 -10.44
C ALA A 83 -2.69 -9.60 -11.26
N THR A 84 -1.80 -10.41 -10.68
CA THR A 84 -0.65 -11.00 -11.42
C THR A 84 -1.02 -12.27 -12.19
N GLY A 85 -2.18 -12.87 -11.92
CA GLY A 85 -2.57 -14.19 -12.47
C GLY A 85 -1.75 -15.37 -11.91
N LEU A 86 -0.81 -15.13 -10.99
CA LEU A 86 0.05 -16.17 -10.43
C LEU A 86 -0.69 -16.99 -9.36
N ARG A 87 -0.55 -18.31 -9.43
CA ARG A 87 -1.04 -19.23 -8.37
C ARG A 87 -0.04 -19.36 -7.21
N GLN A 88 1.23 -19.13 -7.48
CA GLN A 88 2.34 -19.19 -6.53
C GLN A 88 3.37 -18.11 -6.85
N ILE A 89 4.05 -17.63 -5.82
CA ILE A 89 5.14 -16.66 -5.92
C ILE A 89 6.36 -17.33 -5.30
N ASP A 90 7.43 -17.48 -6.08
CA ASP A 90 8.67 -18.12 -5.64
C ASP A 90 8.45 -19.52 -5.02
N GLY A 91 7.60 -20.33 -5.66
CA GLY A 91 7.23 -21.68 -5.17
C GLY A 91 6.27 -21.70 -3.97
N VAL A 92 5.89 -20.54 -3.42
CA VAL A 92 4.95 -20.46 -2.29
C VAL A 92 3.54 -20.17 -2.77
N LYS A 93 2.59 -21.01 -2.32
CA LYS A 93 1.16 -20.85 -2.64
C LYS A 93 0.60 -19.55 -2.06
N LYS A 94 -0.31 -18.90 -2.81
CA LYS A 94 -0.96 -17.65 -2.39
C LYS A 94 -1.61 -17.75 -1.00
N GLU A 95 -2.19 -18.90 -0.65
CA GLU A 95 -2.88 -19.12 0.63
C GLU A 95 -1.92 -19.00 1.81
N ILE A 96 -0.67 -19.48 1.65
CA ILE A 96 0.37 -19.40 2.68
C ILE A 96 0.80 -17.93 2.85
N ILE A 97 1.03 -17.22 1.75
CA ILE A 97 1.41 -15.79 1.77
C ILE A 97 0.32 -14.97 2.48
N LEU A 98 -0.95 -15.23 2.19
CA LEU A 98 -2.08 -14.55 2.84
C LEU A 98 -2.21 -14.91 4.32
N ALA A 99 -2.01 -16.18 4.68
CA ALA A 99 -2.03 -16.61 6.08
C ALA A 99 -0.92 -15.92 6.89
N LEU A 100 0.31 -15.86 6.35
CA LEU A 100 1.44 -15.18 6.98
C LEU A 100 1.22 -13.66 7.06
N THR A 101 0.68 -13.05 6.00
CA THR A 101 0.34 -11.62 5.99
C THR A 101 -0.68 -11.29 7.08
N ARG A 102 -1.75 -12.10 7.21
CA ARG A 102 -2.75 -11.94 8.27
C ARG A 102 -2.14 -12.15 9.65
N PHE A 103 -1.31 -13.17 9.81
CA PHE A 103 -0.62 -13.45 11.07
C PHE A 103 0.20 -12.25 11.53
N VAL A 104 1.01 -11.67 10.64
CA VAL A 104 1.78 -10.46 10.95
C VAL A 104 0.87 -9.30 11.31
N MET A 105 -0.15 -9.00 10.50
CA MET A 105 -1.03 -7.85 10.71
C MET A 105 -1.76 -7.92 12.06
N THR A 106 -2.14 -9.13 12.49
CA THR A 106 -2.92 -9.37 13.72
C THR A 106 -2.07 -9.62 14.97
N ASN A 107 -0.75 -9.82 14.84
CA ASN A 107 0.16 -10.08 15.96
C ASN A 107 1.21 -8.98 16.11
N ASN A 108 0.78 -7.73 15.96
CA ASN A 108 1.60 -6.56 16.21
C ASN A 108 1.45 -6.11 17.67
N TYR A 109 2.57 -6.13 18.41
CA TYR A 109 2.64 -5.71 19.80
C TYR A 109 3.68 -4.61 19.96
N PHE A 110 3.39 -3.63 20.82
CA PHE A 110 4.33 -2.57 21.19
C PHE A 110 4.37 -2.39 22.71
N CYS A 111 5.49 -1.90 23.20
CA CYS A 111 5.66 -1.56 24.61
C CYS A 111 5.69 -0.03 24.76
N LEU A 112 4.88 0.47 25.69
CA LEU A 112 4.84 1.87 26.10
C LEU A 112 4.82 1.89 27.63
N ASP A 113 5.77 2.59 28.23
CA ASP A 113 5.92 2.72 29.69
C ASP A 113 5.91 1.38 30.45
N GLY A 114 6.60 0.39 29.90
CA GLY A 114 6.70 -0.96 30.48
C GLY A 114 5.46 -1.84 30.29
N SER A 115 4.38 -1.31 29.73
CA SER A 115 3.16 -2.05 29.43
C SER A 115 3.11 -2.50 27.98
N TYR A 116 2.63 -3.71 27.74
CA TYR A 116 2.50 -4.30 26.40
C TYR A 116 1.09 -4.11 25.85
N TYR A 117 1.01 -3.61 24.63
CA TYR A 117 -0.24 -3.34 23.93
C TYR A 117 -0.27 -4.08 22.59
N LYS A 118 -1.45 -4.59 22.25
CA LYS A 118 -1.71 -5.20 20.94
C LYS A 118 -2.35 -4.18 20.03
N GLN A 119 -1.80 -3.96 18.84
CA GLN A 119 -2.45 -3.17 17.81
C GLN A 119 -3.67 -3.92 17.25
N ILE A 120 -4.83 -3.29 17.34
CA ILE A 120 -6.09 -3.78 16.77
C ILE A 120 -6.35 -3.22 15.36
N ARG A 121 -5.59 -2.20 14.95
CA ARG A 121 -5.65 -1.56 13.63
C ARG A 121 -4.24 -1.18 13.17
N GLY A 122 -4.09 -1.07 11.85
CA GLY A 122 -2.83 -0.77 11.20
C GLY A 122 -1.82 -1.91 11.27
N GLY A 123 -0.62 -1.62 10.78
CA GLY A 123 0.56 -2.45 10.96
C GLY A 123 1.54 -1.82 11.95
N ALA A 124 2.57 -2.57 12.31
CA ALA A 124 3.66 -2.03 13.12
C ALA A 124 4.41 -0.95 12.33
N MET A 125 4.48 0.27 12.88
CA MET A 125 5.27 1.34 12.28
C MET A 125 6.74 0.93 12.14
N GLY A 126 7.34 1.23 10.99
CA GLY A 126 8.73 0.87 10.67
C GLY A 126 8.92 -0.56 10.15
N SER A 127 7.84 -1.34 10.02
CA SER A 127 7.89 -2.65 9.35
C SER A 127 7.91 -2.49 7.82
N PRO A 128 8.90 -3.06 7.11
CA PRO A 128 8.96 -3.03 5.64
C PRO A 128 7.67 -3.55 4.98
N LEU A 129 7.13 -4.66 5.49
CA LEU A 129 5.90 -5.25 4.97
C LEU A 129 4.70 -4.31 5.17
N THR A 130 4.64 -3.57 6.28
CA THR A 130 3.52 -2.64 6.53
C THR A 130 3.50 -1.53 5.48
N LEU A 131 4.67 -1.06 5.02
CA LEU A 131 4.77 -0.12 3.90
C LEU A 131 4.17 -0.71 2.61
N THR A 132 4.56 -1.93 2.25
CA THR A 132 4.05 -2.59 1.05
C THR A 132 2.55 -2.85 1.12
N ILE A 133 2.03 -3.25 2.29
CA ILE A 133 0.58 -3.41 2.51
C ILE A 133 -0.15 -2.08 2.39
N ALA A 134 0.38 -1.00 2.98
CA ALA A 134 -0.22 0.32 2.92
C ALA A 134 -0.31 0.84 1.47
N ASN A 135 0.78 0.71 0.72
CA ASN A 135 0.82 1.11 -0.68
C ASN A 135 -0.17 0.27 -1.52
N ALA A 136 -0.22 -1.05 -1.31
CA ALA A 136 -1.19 -1.90 -1.99
C ALA A 136 -2.63 -1.53 -1.64
N TYR A 137 -2.90 -1.23 -0.36
CA TYR A 137 -4.22 -0.80 0.10
C TYR A 137 -4.66 0.50 -0.58
N MET A 138 -3.79 1.52 -0.54
CA MET A 138 -4.06 2.82 -1.18
C MET A 138 -4.28 2.69 -2.68
N TYR A 139 -3.48 1.88 -3.37
CA TYR A 139 -3.65 1.63 -4.80
C TYR A 139 -5.07 1.16 -5.16
N PHE A 140 -5.69 0.31 -4.34
CA PHE A 140 -7.06 -0.14 -4.60
C PHE A 140 -8.12 0.86 -4.13
N VAL A 141 -7.84 1.66 -3.11
CA VAL A 141 -8.72 2.74 -2.63
C VAL A 141 -8.78 3.90 -3.63
N GLU A 142 -7.66 4.26 -4.25
CA GLU A 142 -7.54 5.39 -5.19
C GLU A 142 -8.12 5.08 -6.56
N ARG A 143 -8.05 3.83 -7.02
CA ARG A 143 -8.57 3.41 -8.35
C ARG A 143 -9.97 3.94 -8.71
N PRO A 144 -11.02 3.80 -7.86
CA PRO A 144 -12.33 4.37 -8.17
C PRO A 144 -12.31 5.91 -8.27
N ILE A 145 -11.51 6.58 -7.44
CA ILE A 145 -11.34 8.04 -7.44
C ILE A 145 -10.67 8.49 -8.75
N SER A 146 -9.60 7.83 -9.17
CA SER A 146 -8.91 8.13 -10.43
C SER A 146 -9.83 7.92 -11.64
N LYS A 147 -10.67 6.87 -11.62
CA LYS A 147 -11.66 6.64 -12.69
C LYS A 147 -12.73 7.74 -12.74
N TRP A 148 -13.19 8.20 -11.58
CA TRP A 148 -14.14 9.32 -11.50
C TRP A 148 -13.51 10.63 -12.01
N ALA A 149 -12.29 10.93 -11.59
CA ALA A 149 -11.55 12.09 -12.06
C ALA A 149 -11.38 12.06 -13.59
N ASN A 150 -10.92 10.93 -14.15
CA ASN A 150 -10.71 10.79 -15.59
C ASN A 150 -12.00 10.94 -16.41
N ARG A 151 -13.17 10.53 -15.89
CA ARG A 151 -14.46 10.73 -16.58
C ARG A 151 -14.88 12.20 -16.68
N THR A 152 -14.47 13.02 -15.72
CA THR A 152 -14.79 14.45 -15.69
C THR A 152 -14.01 15.23 -16.77
N PHE A 153 -12.93 14.66 -17.31
CA PHE A 153 -12.11 15.27 -18.37
C PHE A 153 -12.55 14.93 -19.81
N TYR A 154 -13.53 14.03 -19.99
CA TYR A 154 -14.06 13.63 -21.31
C TYR A 154 -15.52 14.06 -21.56
N MET A 155 -16.04 15.01 -20.77
CA MET A 155 -17.26 15.77 -21.06
C MET A 155 -16.88 17.18 -21.51
#